data_AF-A0A964ZGS4-F1
#
_entry.id   AF-A0A964ZGS4-F1
#
_cell.length_a   1.000
_cell.length_b   1.000
_cell.length_c   1.000
_cell.angle_alpha   90.00
_cell.angle_beta   90.00
_cell.angle_gamma   90.00
#
_symmetry.space_group_name_H-M   'P 1'
#
loop_
_entity.id
_entity.type
_entity.pdbx_description
1 polymer ?
#
loop_
_entity_poly.entity_id
_entity_poly.type
_entity_poly.pdbx_seq_one_letter_code
_entity_poly.pdbx_strand_id
1 'polypeptide(L)'
;MGLVKELGRRRWTNLLVEGGAGILGAFFDADLVDEVEAFVAPLIVGGCGPSPVGGIGTQRIADGRRLRTRVEILDGDIWVRGRKANHLDFTRSDESL
;
A
#
# COMPACT_ATOMS: atom_id res chain seq x y z
N MET A 1 1.43 -1.44 17.97
CA MET A 1 2.63 -1.75 17.15
C MET A 1 3.74 -2.54 17.87
N GLY A 2 3.46 -3.19 19.01
CA GLY A 2 4.45 -4.10 19.64
C GLY A 2 4.82 -5.30 18.76
N LEU A 3 3.85 -5.81 17.99
CA LEU A 3 4.07 -6.93 17.07
C LEU A 3 5.11 -6.61 15.99
N VAL A 4 4.93 -5.53 15.22
CA VAL A 4 5.87 -5.16 14.13
C VAL A 4 7.29 -4.97 14.66
N LYS A 5 7.44 -4.35 15.84
CA LYS A 5 8.76 -4.22 16.50
C LYS A 5 9.37 -5.57 16.88
N GLU A 6 8.56 -6.49 17.41
CA GLU A 6 9.00 -7.84 17.76
C GLU A 6 9.41 -8.65 16.51
N LEU A 7 8.68 -8.51 15.40
CA LEU A 7 9.04 -9.14 14.13
C LEU A 7 10.37 -8.58 13.59
N GLY A 8 10.58 -7.26 13.68
CA GLY A 8 11.87 -6.63 13.37
C GLY A 8 13.01 -7.17 14.24
N ARG A 9 12.79 -7.36 15.55
CA ARG A 9 13.77 -7.96 16.47
C ARG A 9 14.14 -9.40 16.07
N ARG A 10 13.20 -10.14 15.48
CA ARG A 10 13.41 -11.50 14.93
C ARG A 10 14.04 -11.50 13.52
N ARG A 11 14.36 -10.33 12.96
CA ARG A 11 14.86 -10.14 11.60
C ARG A 11 13.87 -10.53 10.51
N TRP A 12 12.57 -10.43 10.79
CA TRP A 12 11.53 -10.50 9.76
C TRP A 12 11.29 -9.08 9.25
N THR A 13 12.03 -8.73 8.21
CA THR A 13 12.12 -7.36 7.69
C THR A 13 11.13 -7.07 6.56
N ASN A 14 10.51 -8.10 6.00
CA ASN A 14 9.50 -7.98 4.96
C ASN A 14 8.23 -8.67 5.46
N LEU A 15 7.13 -7.93 5.52
CA LEU A 15 5.84 -8.43 5.97
C LEU A 15 4.83 -8.24 4.84
N LEU A 16 4.23 -9.33 4.39
CA LEU A 16 3.03 -9.28 3.57
C LEU A 16 1.83 -9.21 4.52
N VAL A 17 1.10 -8.10 4.47
CA VAL A 17 -0.06 -7.87 5.33
C VAL A 17 -1.32 -8.01 4.49
N GLU A 18 -2.03 -9.11 4.71
CA GLU A 18 -3.33 -9.37 4.12
C GLU A 18 -4.40 -9.30 5.21
N GLY A 19 -5.58 -8.79 4.86
CA GLY A 19 -6.69 -8.68 5.79
C GLY A 19 -7.79 -7.77 5.28
N GLY A 20 -8.87 -7.68 6.05
CA GLY A 20 -9.96 -6.77 5.73
C GLY A 20 -9.59 -5.29 5.97
N ALA A 21 -10.52 -4.42 5.59
CA ALA A 21 -10.39 -2.96 5.63
C ALA A 21 -9.78 -2.41 6.94
N GLY A 22 -10.14 -2.97 8.10
CA GLY A 22 -9.65 -2.51 9.39
C GLY A 22 -8.17 -2.81 9.65
N ILE A 23 -7.67 -3.98 9.24
CA ILE A 23 -6.25 -4.33 9.40
C ILE A 23 -5.41 -3.47 8.48
N LEU A 24 -5.79 -3.41 7.20
CA LEU A 24 -5.07 -2.60 6.20
C LEU A 24 -5.08 -1.12 6.60
N GLY A 25 -6.25 -0.61 7.02
CA GLY A 25 -6.40 0.76 7.53
C GLY A 25 -5.47 1.07 8.71
N ALA A 26 -5.38 0.19 9.70
CA ALA A 26 -4.49 0.38 10.85
C ALA A 26 -2.99 0.46 10.47
N PHE A 27 -2.56 -0.24 9.42
CA PHE A 27 -1.20 -0.14 8.90
C PHE A 27 -0.97 1.17 8.13
N PHE A 28 -1.95 1.63 7.35
CA PHE A 28 -1.90 2.93 6.68
C PHE A 28 -1.88 4.09 7.68
N ASP A 29 -2.76 4.06 8.69
CA ASP A 29 -2.86 5.09 9.74
C ASP A 29 -1.56 5.16 10.58
N ALA A 30 -0.84 4.05 10.71
CA ALA A 30 0.44 3.98 11.42
C ALA A 30 1.67 4.32 10.56
N ASP A 31 1.51 4.68 9.29
CA ASP A 31 2.59 4.91 8.31
C ASP A 31 3.58 3.72 8.18
N LEU A 32 3.08 2.49 8.19
CA LEU A 32 3.90 1.27 8.11
C LEU A 32 3.85 0.57 6.75
N VAL A 33 3.23 1.20 5.75
CA VAL A 33 3.06 0.64 4.40
C VAL A 33 4.06 1.29 3.44
N ASP A 34 5.00 0.50 2.95
CA ASP A 34 5.97 0.92 1.95
C ASP A 34 5.52 0.57 0.51
N GLU A 35 4.78 -0.52 0.36
CA GLU A 35 4.32 -1.07 -0.91
C GLU A 35 2.89 -1.61 -0.81
N VAL A 36 2.13 -1.46 -1.89
CA VAL A 36 0.76 -1.92 -2.06
C VAL A 36 0.70 -2.84 -3.26
N GLU A 37 0.11 -4.02 -3.07
CA GLU A 37 -0.29 -4.94 -4.13
C GLU A 37 -1.82 -4.97 -4.15
N ALA A 38 -2.45 -4.38 -5.17
CA ALA A 38 -3.89 -4.30 -5.29
C ALA A 38 -4.39 -5.04 -6.53
N PHE A 39 -5.40 -5.90 -6.34
CA PHE A 39 -6.03 -6.68 -7.40
C PHE A 39 -7.46 -6.21 -7.59
N VAL A 40 -7.80 -5.84 -8.82
CA VAL A 40 -9.13 -5.37 -9.20
C VAL A 40 -9.67 -6.29 -10.28
N ALA A 41 -10.63 -7.13 -9.90
CA ALA A 41 -11.33 -8.00 -10.83
C ALA A 41 -12.30 -7.20 -11.72
N PRO A 42 -12.52 -7.61 -12.98
CA PRO A 42 -13.55 -7.04 -13.86
C PRO A 42 -14.96 -7.52 -13.46
N LEU A 43 -15.30 -7.42 -12.16
CA LEU A 43 -16.54 -7.89 -11.57
C LEU A 43 -17.25 -6.76 -10.82
N ILE A 44 -18.52 -6.55 -11.13
CA ILE A 44 -19.36 -5.56 -10.44
C ILE A 44 -20.23 -6.28 -9.41
N VAL A 45 -19.96 -6.03 -8.13
CA VAL A 45 -20.71 -6.63 -7.01
C VAL A 45 -21.91 -5.76 -6.58
N GLY A 46 -21.79 -4.43 -6.63
CA GLY A 46 -22.83 -3.49 -6.17
C GLY A 46 -22.99 -3.45 -4.63
N GLY A 47 -23.93 -2.62 -4.15
CA GLY A 47 -24.27 -2.49 -2.72
C GLY A 47 -23.31 -1.63 -1.87
N CYS A 48 -23.57 -1.57 -0.57
CA CYS A 48 -22.72 -0.88 0.42
C CYS A 48 -21.61 -1.81 0.93
N GLY A 49 -20.72 -2.21 0.04
CA GLY A 49 -19.57 -3.06 0.37
C GLY A 49 -18.52 -2.34 1.23
N PRO A 50 -17.62 -3.08 1.90
CA PRO A 50 -16.52 -2.49 2.64
C PRO A 50 -15.52 -1.80 1.70
N SER A 51 -14.91 -0.71 2.15
CA SER A 51 -13.75 -0.10 1.48
C SER A 51 -12.57 -1.08 1.46
N PRO A 52 -11.73 -1.11 0.40
CA PRO A 52 -10.48 -1.89 0.40
C PRO A 52 -9.54 -1.49 1.55
N VAL A 53 -9.53 -0.21 1.92
CA VAL A 53 -8.75 0.33 3.04
C VAL A 53 -9.67 1.14 3.95
N GLY A 54 -9.81 0.71 5.20
CA GLY A 54 -10.55 1.42 6.24
C GLY A 54 -9.64 2.34 7.04
N GLY A 55 -9.97 2.56 8.31
CA GLY A 55 -9.19 3.39 9.23
C GLY A 55 -9.66 4.84 9.29
N ILE A 56 -8.81 5.70 9.83
CA ILE A 56 -9.07 7.14 9.99
C ILE A 56 -9.01 7.83 8.63
N GLY A 57 -8.06 7.44 7.78
CA GLY A 57 -7.87 8.01 6.46
C GLY A 57 -7.38 9.45 6.49
N THR A 58 -7.50 10.16 5.36
CA THR A 58 -7.07 11.56 5.23
C THR A 58 -8.27 12.49 5.07
N GLN A 59 -8.22 13.68 5.69
CA GLN A 59 -9.29 14.67 5.57
C GLN A 59 -9.29 15.38 4.22
N ARG A 60 -8.13 15.53 3.59
CA ARG A 60 -7.97 16.16 2.27
C ARG A 60 -7.28 15.21 1.32
N ILE A 61 -7.64 15.30 0.04
CA ILE A 61 -6.97 14.57 -1.05
C ILE A 61 -5.47 14.92 -1.11
N ALA A 62 -5.12 16.18 -0.84
CA ALA A 62 -3.73 16.63 -0.83
C ALA A 62 -2.87 15.97 0.26
N ASP A 63 -3.49 15.51 1.35
CA ASP A 63 -2.80 14.77 2.42
C ASP A 63 -2.72 13.26 2.10
N GLY A 64 -3.39 12.84 1.03
CA GLY A 64 -3.41 11.47 0.55
C GLY A 64 -2.03 11.00 0.10
N ARG A 65 -1.75 9.72 0.35
CA ARG A 65 -0.48 9.10 0.00
C ARG A 65 -0.45 8.78 -1.49
N ARG A 66 0.38 9.50 -2.25
CA ARG A 66 0.64 9.15 -3.66
C ARG A 66 1.67 8.03 -3.74
N LEU A 67 1.37 7.04 -4.59
CA LEU A 67 2.25 5.93 -4.88
C LEU A 67 2.78 6.05 -6.31
N ARG A 68 4.00 5.60 -6.54
CA ARG A 68 4.51 5.30 -7.88
C ARG A 68 3.99 3.94 -8.29
N THR A 69 3.26 3.85 -9.39
CA THR A 69 2.49 2.66 -9.76
C THR A 69 2.97 2.00 -11.04
N ARG A 70 2.92 0.67 -11.08
CA ARG A 70 2.93 -0.16 -12.29
C ARG A 70 1.61 -0.94 -12.34
N VAL A 71 1.06 -1.09 -13.54
CA VAL A 71 -0.22 -1.78 -13.77
C VAL A 71 -0.01 -2.88 -14.80
N GLU A 72 -0.51 -4.08 -14.50
CA GLU A 72 -0.42 -5.27 -15.35
C GLU A 72 -1.76 -6.02 -15.33
N ILE A 73 -2.02 -6.83 -16.37
CA ILE A 73 -3.12 -7.80 -16.34
C ILE A 73 -2.55 -9.13 -15.88
N LEU A 74 -3.12 -9.70 -14.83
CA LEU A 74 -2.72 -11.00 -14.28
C LEU A 74 -3.98 -11.85 -14.08
N ASP A 75 -4.02 -13.02 -14.72
CA ASP A 75 -5.13 -13.98 -14.62
C ASP A 75 -6.54 -13.39 -14.88
N GLY A 76 -6.61 -12.34 -15.72
CA GLY A 76 -7.86 -11.66 -16.06
C GLY A 76 -8.20 -10.46 -15.15
N ASP A 77 -7.45 -10.26 -14.07
CA ASP A 77 -7.59 -9.13 -13.16
C ASP A 77 -6.60 -8.02 -13.49
N ILE A 78 -6.91 -6.80 -13.04
CA ILE A 78 -5.97 -5.67 -13.05
C ILE A 78 -5.16 -5.73 -11.76
N TRP A 79 -3.85 -5.94 -11.89
CA TRP A 79 -2.91 -5.87 -10.79
C TRP A 79 -2.18 -4.53 -10.80
N VAL A 80 -2.28 -3.81 -9.68
CA VAL A 80 -1.59 -2.55 -9.44
C VAL A 80 -0.56 -2.75 -8.34
N ARG A 81 0.72 -2.60 -8.68
CA ARG A 81 1.81 -2.49 -7.72
C ARG A 81 2.13 -1.02 -7.48
N GLY A 82 2.05 -0.56 -6.24
CA GLY A 82 2.31 0.82 -5.84
C GLY A 82 3.37 0.93 -4.75
N ARG A 83 4.40 1.76 -4.92
CA ARG A 83 5.41 2.02 -3.89
C ARG A 83 5.33 3.46 -3.38
N LYS A 84 5.53 3.64 -2.07
CA LYS A 84 5.72 4.97 -1.45
C LYS A 84 6.90 5.65 -2.16
N ALA A 85 6.71 6.89 -2.60
CA ALA A 85 7.82 7.65 -3.17
C ALA A 85 8.85 7.93 -2.06
N ASN A 86 10.08 7.44 -2.20
CA ASN A 86 11.12 7.68 -1.23
C ASN A 86 11.71 9.08 -1.41
N HIS A 87 12.06 9.73 -0.29
CA HIS A 87 12.80 11.00 -0.28
C HIS A 87 14.19 10.89 -0.96
N LEU A 88 14.71 9.68 -1.13
CA LEU A 88 16.03 9.38 -1.72
C LEU A 88 16.02 9.21 -3.24
N ASP A 89 14.85 9.21 -3.89
CA ASP A 89 14.76 9.06 -5.36
C ASP A 89 15.14 10.36 -6.10
N PHE A 90 15.27 11.50 -5.41
CA PHE A 90 15.65 12.80 -6.00
C PHE A 90 17.16 13.00 -6.21
N THR A 91 18.02 12.15 -5.62
CA THR A 91 19.49 12.31 -5.70
C THR A 91 20.16 11.32 -6.66
N ARG A 92 19.40 10.66 -7.55
CA ARG A 92 19.97 9.66 -8.48
C ARG A 92 19.60 9.87 -9.95
N SER A 93 19.23 11.10 -10.33
CA SER A 93 19.05 11.53 -11.72
C SER A 93 20.04 12.61 -12.16
N ASP A 94 21.11 12.82 -11.39
CA ASP A 94 22.33 13.52 -11.82
C ASP A 94 23.52 12.59 -11.52
N GLU A 95 23.66 11.52 -12.31
CA GLU A 95 24.91 10.80 -12.59
C GLU A 95 24.61 9.54 -13.43
N SER A 96 24.31 9.75 -14.71
CA SER A 96 24.72 8.84 -15.77
C SER A 96 24.71 9.57 -17.10
N LEU A 97 25.94 9.77 -17.60
CA LEU A 97 26.38 10.13 -18.95
C LEU A 97 25.40 9.83 -20.10
#